data_AF-A0A0F5JTW9-F1
#
_entry.id   AF-A0A0F5JTW9-F1
#
_cell.length_a   1.000
_cell.length_b   1.000
_cell.length_c   1.000
_cell.angle_alpha   90.00
_cell.angle_beta   90.00
_cell.angle_gamma   90.00
#
_symmetry.space_group_name_H-M   'P 1'
#
loop_
_entity.id
_entity.type
_entity.pdbx_description
1 polymer ?
#
loop_
_entity_poly.entity_id
_entity_poly.type
_entity_poly.pdbx_seq_one_letter_code
_entity_poly.pdbx_strand_id
1 'polypeptide(L)'
;MNKSIGERIVAERKRLNFQQGDICNWTGVGRSTQFGYERGERVPDASYLVKLIDHGFDIHYILTGTRSPRYGVIDANLLGNVFAHIEAALIAVGKTIDINKKAKLIAFIYQTAAENGQIDITIIKKCNWPFRRLGN
;
A
#
# COMPACT_ATOMS: atom_id res chain seq x y z
N MET A 1 -5.84 24.34 -6.67
CA MET A 1 -6.76 23.82 -7.71
C MET A 1 -6.81 22.31 -7.61
N ASN A 2 -8.01 21.73 -7.48
CA ASN A 2 -8.21 20.28 -7.52
C ASN A 2 -8.03 19.81 -8.98
N LYS A 3 -6.96 19.07 -9.28
CA LYS A 3 -6.72 18.54 -10.64
C LYS A 3 -7.84 17.58 -11.05
N SER A 4 -8.27 17.58 -12.31
CA SER A 4 -9.25 16.60 -12.80
C SER A 4 -8.69 15.17 -12.80
N ILE A 5 -9.56 14.16 -12.92
CA ILE A 5 -9.13 12.75 -13.07
C ILE A 5 -8.18 12.60 -14.27
N GLY A 6 -8.51 13.21 -15.41
CA GLY A 6 -7.68 13.17 -16.62
C GLY A 6 -6.28 13.73 -16.40
N GLU A 7 -6.18 14.88 -15.73
CA GLU A 7 -4.88 15.48 -15.38
C GLU A 7 -4.06 14.59 -14.44
N ARG A 8 -4.72 13.83 -13.57
CA ARG A 8 -4.05 12.89 -12.65
C ARG A 8 -3.60 11.60 -13.35
N ILE A 9 -4.35 11.12 -14.35
CA ILE A 9 -3.89 10.04 -15.25
C ILE A 9 -2.62 10.49 -16.00
N VAL A 10 -2.61 11.70 -16.55
CA VAL A 10 -1.41 12.27 -17.21
C VAL A 10 -0.24 12.35 -16.23
N ALA A 11 -0.49 12.81 -15.00
CA ALA A 11 0.54 12.93 -13.97
C ALA A 11 1.15 11.57 -13.61
N GLU A 12 0.34 10.53 -13.42
CA GLU A 12 0.82 9.18 -13.11
C GLU A 12 1.55 8.54 -14.30
N ARG A 13 1.01 8.69 -15.51
CA ARG A 13 1.66 8.20 -16.72
C ARG A 13 3.06 8.81 -16.89
N LYS A 14 3.18 10.13 -16.68
CA LYS A 14 4.47 10.83 -16.73
C LYS A 14 5.39 10.42 -15.59
N ARG A 15 4.88 10.24 -14.36
CA ARG A 15 5.66 9.77 -13.21
C ARG A 15 6.32 8.42 -13.46
N LEU A 16 5.62 7.54 -14.17
CA LEU A 16 6.08 6.19 -14.52
C LEU A 16 6.84 6.13 -15.85
N ASN A 17 7.02 7.27 -16.52
CA ASN A 17 7.69 7.38 -17.82
C ASN A 17 7.06 6.54 -18.94
N PHE A 18 5.72 6.44 -18.96
CA PHE A 18 4.98 5.72 -20.00
C PHE A 18 4.41 6.65 -21.07
N GLN A 19 4.23 6.10 -22.27
CA GLN A 19 3.50 6.74 -23.36
C GLN A 19 2.02 6.35 -23.35
N GLN A 20 1.18 7.12 -24.03
CA GLN A 20 -0.25 6.78 -24.21
C GLN A 20 -0.42 5.44 -24.92
N GLY A 21 0.49 5.11 -25.84
CA GLY A 21 0.51 3.83 -26.55
C GLY A 21 0.69 2.63 -25.62
N ASP A 22 1.51 2.76 -24.58
CA ASP A 22 1.71 1.68 -23.61
C ASP A 22 0.41 1.36 -22.86
N ILE A 23 -0.29 2.40 -22.41
CA ILE A 23 -1.60 2.25 -21.77
C ILE A 23 -2.62 1.61 -22.71
N CYS A 24 -2.65 2.02 -23.98
CA CYS A 24 -3.54 1.42 -24.97
C CYS A 24 -3.27 -0.08 -25.14
N ASN A 25 -1.99 -0.48 -25.17
CA ASN A 25 -1.60 -1.88 -25.31
C ASN A 25 -2.04 -2.74 -24.12
N TRP A 26 -1.97 -2.23 -22.89
CA TRP A 26 -2.39 -2.97 -21.70
C TRP A 26 -3.91 -3.01 -21.55
N THR A 27 -4.55 -1.88 -21.78
CA THR A 27 -5.98 -1.72 -21.51
C THR A 27 -6.86 -2.22 -22.65
N GLY A 28 -6.32 -2.27 -23.88
CA GLY A 28 -7.06 -2.59 -25.10
C GLY A 28 -7.89 -1.41 -25.63
N VAL A 29 -7.83 -0.24 -24.98
CA VAL A 29 -8.54 0.95 -25.45
C VAL A 29 -7.80 1.58 -26.62
N GLY A 30 -8.54 2.22 -27.53
CA GLY A 30 -7.95 2.97 -28.63
C GLY A 30 -7.26 4.27 -28.16
N ARG A 31 -6.33 4.79 -28.98
CA ARG A 31 -5.62 6.06 -28.70
C ARG A 31 -6.56 7.24 -28.48
N SER A 32 -7.66 7.33 -29.23
CA SER A 32 -8.67 8.38 -29.07
C SER A 32 -9.41 8.29 -27.73
N THR A 33 -9.64 7.08 -27.23
CA THR A 33 -10.21 6.84 -25.90
C THR A 33 -9.24 7.30 -24.82
N GLN A 34 -7.97 6.90 -24.90
CA GLN A 34 -6.93 7.33 -23.96
C GLN A 34 -6.79 8.86 -23.93
N PHE A 35 -6.77 9.49 -25.10
CA PHE A 35 -6.71 10.94 -25.22
C PHE A 35 -7.93 11.63 -24.59
N GLY A 36 -9.13 11.07 -24.80
CA GLY A 36 -10.37 11.55 -24.17
C GLY A 36 -10.34 11.45 -22.65
N TYR A 37 -9.77 10.36 -22.08
CA TYR A 37 -9.58 10.24 -20.63
C TYR A 37 -8.62 11.30 -20.10
N GLU A 38 -7.47 11.49 -20.74
CA GLU A 38 -6.45 12.45 -20.29
C GLU A 38 -6.89 13.92 -20.39
N ARG A 39 -7.81 14.24 -21.31
CA ARG A 39 -8.44 15.57 -21.42
C ARG A 39 -9.66 15.74 -20.52
N GLY A 40 -10.12 14.68 -19.85
CA GLY A 40 -11.34 14.70 -19.04
C GLY A 40 -12.63 14.74 -19.86
N GLU A 41 -12.58 14.46 -21.16
CA GLU A 41 -13.75 14.38 -22.05
C GLU A 41 -14.53 13.08 -21.85
N ARG A 42 -13.85 12.04 -21.33
CA ARG A 42 -14.42 10.76 -20.96
C ARG A 42 -13.97 10.39 -19.56
N VAL A 43 -14.80 9.62 -18.87
CA VAL A 43 -14.46 9.06 -17.55
C VAL A 43 -14.06 7.60 -17.75
N PRO A 44 -12.88 7.17 -17.28
CA PRO A 44 -12.49 5.78 -17.36
C PRO A 44 -13.37 4.91 -16.45
N ASP A 45 -13.65 3.68 -16.89
CA ASP A 45 -14.33 2.69 -16.08
C ASP A 45 -13.37 2.01 -15.08
N ALA A 46 -13.95 1.25 -14.15
CA ALA A 46 -13.19 0.52 -13.15
C ALA A 46 -12.26 -0.55 -13.77
N SER A 47 -12.66 -1.18 -14.87
CA SER A 47 -11.86 -2.21 -15.55
C SER A 47 -10.57 -1.64 -16.14
N TYR A 48 -10.62 -0.45 -16.72
CA TYR A 48 -9.45 0.32 -17.15
C TYR A 48 -8.53 0.63 -15.98
N LEU A 49 -9.08 1.11 -14.85
CA LEU A 49 -8.28 1.45 -13.66
C LEU A 49 -7.61 0.23 -13.04
N VAL A 50 -8.29 -0.92 -13.00
CA VAL A 50 -7.71 -2.18 -12.50
C VAL A 50 -6.46 -2.55 -13.31
N LYS A 51 -6.52 -2.49 -14.64
CA LYS A 51 -5.36 -2.79 -15.49
C LYS A 51 -4.18 -1.86 -15.25
N LEU A 52 -4.42 -0.60 -14.88
CA LEU A 52 -3.34 0.33 -14.55
C LEU A 52 -2.63 0.00 -13.23
N ILE A 53 -3.29 -0.68 -12.28
CA ILE A 53 -2.68 -1.12 -11.01
C ILE A 53 -1.47 -2.01 -11.30
N ASP A 54 -1.62 -2.94 -12.24
CA ASP A 54 -0.58 -3.91 -12.61
C ASP A 54 0.69 -3.24 -13.17
N HIS A 55 0.58 -1.99 -13.63
CA HIS A 55 1.67 -1.18 -14.15
C HIS A 55 2.15 -0.08 -13.16
N GLY A 56 1.74 -0.17 -11.89
CA GLY A 56 2.26 0.69 -10.82
C GLY A 56 1.67 2.09 -10.76
N PHE A 57 0.52 2.32 -11.41
CA PHE A 57 -0.26 3.55 -11.26
C PHE A 57 -0.88 3.63 -9.86
N ASP A 58 -0.83 4.83 -9.26
CA ASP A 58 -1.49 5.13 -8.00
C ASP A 58 -2.97 5.47 -8.26
N ILE A 59 -3.83 4.45 -8.25
CA ILE A 59 -5.27 4.62 -8.50
C ILE A 59 -5.93 5.47 -7.41
N HIS A 60 -5.46 5.36 -6.17
CA HIS A 60 -5.97 6.20 -5.09
C HIS A 60 -5.74 7.67 -5.42
N TYR A 61 -4.52 8.05 -5.81
CA TYR A 61 -4.23 9.40 -6.27
C TYR A 61 -5.07 9.81 -7.48
N ILE A 62 -5.26 8.94 -8.48
CA ILE A 62 -6.09 9.24 -9.65
C ILE A 62 -7.54 9.57 -9.26
N LEU A 63 -8.11 8.84 -8.31
CA LEU A 63 -9.49 9.04 -7.86
C LEU A 63 -9.64 10.22 -6.89
N THR A 64 -8.75 10.34 -5.90
CA THR A 64 -8.91 11.27 -4.78
C THR A 64 -8.14 12.57 -4.94
N GLY A 65 -7.09 12.58 -5.77
CA GLY A 65 -6.14 13.69 -5.85
C GLY A 65 -5.12 13.73 -4.72
N THR A 66 -5.20 12.82 -3.75
CA THR A 66 -4.28 12.74 -2.61
C THR A 66 -3.31 11.58 -2.82
N ARG A 67 -2.00 11.84 -2.73
CA ARG A 67 -1.02 10.76 -2.66
C ARG A 67 -1.04 10.20 -1.25
N SER A 68 -1.54 8.99 -1.10
CA SER A 68 -1.30 8.24 0.12
C SER A 68 0.16 7.76 0.11
N PRO A 69 0.85 7.76 1.26
CA PRO A 69 2.11 7.02 1.35
C PRO A 69 1.83 5.57 0.93
N ARG A 70 2.76 4.92 0.23
CA ARG A 70 2.61 3.54 -0.30
C ARG A 70 2.15 2.51 0.75
N TYR A 71 2.32 2.81 2.03
CA TYR A 71 1.95 1.96 3.17
C TYR A 71 0.97 2.63 4.14
N GLY A 72 0.25 3.66 3.70
CA GLY A 72 -0.59 4.50 4.57
C GLY A 72 0.22 5.43 5.47
N VAL A 73 -0.46 6.30 6.21
CA VAL A 73 0.18 7.12 7.25
C VAL A 73 0.59 6.19 8.39
N ILE A 74 1.87 6.21 8.77
CA ILE A 74 2.35 5.49 9.94
C ILE A 74 2.02 6.32 11.17
N ASP A 75 1.22 5.76 12.09
CA ASP A 75 1.05 6.32 13.42
C ASP A 75 2.32 6.01 14.24
N ALA A 76 3.16 7.03 14.40
CA ALA A 76 4.41 6.92 15.13
C ALA A 76 4.22 6.58 16.61
N ASN A 77 3.11 7.00 17.23
CA ASN A 77 2.81 6.70 18.63
C ASN A 77 2.42 5.22 18.77
N LEU A 78 1.55 4.73 17.88
CA LEU A 78 1.20 3.32 17.84
C LEU A 78 2.44 2.44 17.59
N LEU A 79 3.28 2.82 16.64
CA LEU A 79 4.52 2.09 16.35
C LEU A 79 5.43 2.06 17.58
N GLY A 80 5.65 3.20 18.24
CA GLY A 80 6.43 3.28 19.49
C GLY A 80 5.86 2.39 20.59
N ASN A 81 4.54 2.36 20.74
CA ASN A 81 3.86 1.47 21.69
C ASN A 81 4.08 -0.01 21.34
N VAL A 82 3.99 -0.39 20.06
CA VAL A 82 4.26 -1.76 19.59
C VAL A 82 5.69 -2.18 19.94
N PHE A 83 6.68 -1.32 19.69
CA PHE A 83 8.07 -1.58 20.09
C PHE A 83 8.17 -1.84 21.60
N ALA A 84 7.66 -0.91 22.42
CA ALA A 84 7.75 -1.02 23.88
C ALA A 84 7.12 -2.31 24.42
N HIS A 85 5.94 -2.69 23.91
CA HIS A 85 5.25 -3.91 24.32
C HIS A 85 5.99 -5.19 23.90
N ILE A 86 6.60 -5.20 22.71
CA ILE A 86 7.39 -6.34 22.23
C ILE A 86 8.66 -6.48 23.07
N GLU A 87 9.40 -5.41 23.35
CA GLU A 87 10.60 -5.48 24.19
C GLU A 87 10.26 -5.99 25.59
N ALA A 88 9.23 -5.42 26.22
CA ALA A 88 8.79 -5.83 27.55
C ALA A 88 8.39 -7.31 27.57
N ALA A 89 7.69 -7.80 26.55
CA ALA A 89 7.29 -9.20 26.43
C ALA A 89 8.49 -10.13 26.20
N LEU A 90 9.47 -9.74 25.38
CA LEU A 90 10.68 -10.53 25.14
C LEU A 90 11.53 -10.64 26.41
N ILE A 91 11.69 -9.54 27.14
CA ILE A 91 12.38 -9.50 28.44
C ILE A 91 11.65 -10.41 29.44
N ALA A 92 10.33 -10.29 29.56
CA ALA A 92 9.54 -11.10 30.51
C ALA A 92 9.59 -12.61 30.22
N VAL A 93 9.73 -13.01 28.96
CA VAL A 93 9.87 -14.42 28.54
C VAL A 93 11.34 -14.86 28.50
N GLY A 94 12.30 -13.95 28.74
CA GLY A 94 13.74 -14.24 28.68
C GLY A 94 14.22 -14.66 27.30
N LYS A 95 13.56 -14.20 26.23
CA LYS A 95 13.87 -14.59 24.85
C LYS A 95 14.61 -13.49 24.11
N THR A 96 15.69 -13.87 23.44
CA THR A 96 16.36 -13.06 22.43
C THR A 96 15.96 -13.55 21.04
N ILE A 97 15.71 -12.61 20.12
CA ILE A 97 15.40 -12.91 18.72
C ILE A 97 16.28 -12.07 17.80
N ASP A 98 16.56 -12.59 16.62
CA ASP A 98 17.31 -11.85 15.61
C ASP A 98 16.51 -10.66 15.06
N ILE A 99 17.25 -9.68 14.54
CA ILE A 99 16.68 -8.40 14.07
C ILE A 99 15.63 -8.58 12.96
N ASN A 100 15.81 -9.56 12.07
CA ASN A 100 14.88 -9.80 10.97
C ASN A 100 13.56 -10.40 11.47
N LYS A 101 13.63 -11.35 12.40
CA LYS A 101 12.43 -11.88 13.08
C LYS A 101 11.71 -10.82 13.90
N LYS A 102 12.47 -9.95 14.57
CA LYS A 102 11.92 -8.83 15.35
C LYS A 102 11.20 -7.82 14.48
N ALA A 103 11.81 -7.39 13.38
CA ALA A 103 11.20 -6.48 12.41
C ALA A 103 9.88 -7.03 11.85
N LYS A 104 9.88 -8.32 11.48
CA LYS A 104 8.68 -9.00 11.00
C LYS A 104 7.56 -9.06 12.06
N LEU A 105 7.91 -9.31 13.32
CA LEU A 105 6.96 -9.33 14.42
C LEU A 105 6.37 -7.94 14.69
N ILE A 106 7.20 -6.90 14.69
CA ILE A 106 6.76 -5.51 14.82
C ILE A 106 5.79 -5.14 13.70
N ALA A 107 6.14 -5.44 12.45
CA ALA A 107 5.29 -5.14 11.30
C ALA A 107 3.92 -5.83 11.41
N PHE A 108 3.89 -7.11 11.79
CA PHE A 108 2.65 -7.86 11.97
C PHE A 108 1.76 -7.27 13.08
N ILE A 109 2.32 -7.01 14.26
CA ILE A 109 1.56 -6.46 15.39
C ILE A 109 1.10 -5.04 15.09
N TYR A 110 1.93 -4.23 14.42
CA TYR A 110 1.54 -2.88 14.02
C TYR A 110 0.38 -2.91 13.03
N GLN A 111 0.42 -3.79 12.02
CA GLN A 111 -0.65 -3.90 11.04
C GLN A 111 -1.97 -4.32 11.70
N THR A 112 -1.96 -5.36 12.55
CA THR A 112 -3.18 -5.78 13.23
C THR A 112 -3.70 -4.71 14.19
N ALA A 113 -2.80 -4.06 14.95
CA ALA A 113 -3.18 -2.99 15.87
C ALA A 113 -3.72 -1.74 15.14
N ALA A 114 -3.22 -1.42 13.96
CA ALA A 114 -3.74 -0.34 13.13
C ALA A 114 -5.14 -0.64 12.58
N GLU A 115 -5.47 -1.92 12.35
CA GLU A 115 -6.77 -2.36 11.86
C GLU A 115 -7.83 -2.48 12.98
N ASN A 116 -7.44 -2.92 14.18
CA ASN A 116 -8.36 -3.27 15.27
C ASN A 116 -8.24 -2.39 16.54
N GLY A 117 -7.26 -1.48 16.59
CA GLY A 117 -7.00 -0.61 17.73
C GLY A 117 -6.38 -1.29 18.97
N GLN A 118 -5.95 -2.54 18.87
CA GLN A 118 -5.46 -3.34 19.99
C GLN A 118 -4.09 -4.00 19.71
N ILE A 119 -3.16 -3.85 20.65
CA ILE A 119 -1.83 -4.47 20.58
C ILE A 119 -1.89 -5.88 21.18
N ASP A 120 -1.91 -6.92 20.33
CA ASP A 120 -1.89 -8.32 20.78
C ASP A 120 -0.45 -8.88 20.83
N ILE A 121 0.14 -8.90 22.04
CA ILE A 121 1.44 -9.54 22.32
C ILE A 121 1.34 -11.02 22.71
N THR A 122 0.14 -11.59 22.79
CA THR A 122 -0.03 -12.99 23.21
C THR A 122 0.61 -13.99 22.23
N ILE A 123 0.79 -13.57 20.97
CA ILE A 123 1.51 -14.33 19.94
C ILE A 123 2.96 -14.64 20.32
N ILE A 124 3.61 -13.79 21.13
CA ILE A 124 4.98 -14.00 21.63
C ILE A 124 5.00 -15.14 22.65
N LYS A 125 3.95 -15.25 23.47
CA LYS A 125 3.81 -16.28 24.51
C LYS A 125 3.47 -17.64 23.93
N LYS A 126 2.66 -17.70 22.87
CA LYS A 126 2.11 -18.96 22.34
C LYS A 126 3.07 -19.80 21.48
N CYS A 127 4.31 -19.35 21.22
CA CYS A 127 5.28 -20.03 20.35
C CYS A 127 4.76 -20.43 18.94
N ASN A 128 3.57 -19.97 18.54
CA ASN A 128 2.98 -20.28 17.25
C ASN A 128 3.30 -19.13 16.29
N TRP A 129 4.57 -19.07 15.91
CA TRP A 129 5.16 -18.03 15.06
C TRP A 129 4.44 -18.01 13.70
N PRO A 130 3.68 -16.96 13.33
CA PRO A 130 2.77 -16.97 12.18
C PRO A 130 3.47 -17.03 10.81
N PHE A 131 4.80 -17.05 10.79
CA PHE A 131 5.61 -16.95 9.58
C PHE A 131 5.75 -18.26 8.78
N ARG A 132 4.94 -19.28 9.09
CA ARG A 132 4.87 -20.50 8.27
C ARG A 132 4.19 -20.30 6.91
N ARG A 133 3.62 -19.12 6.60
CA ARG A 133 2.96 -18.83 5.31
C ARG A 133 3.17 -17.40 4.77
N LEU A 134 4.41 -16.93 4.72
CA LEU A 134 4.75 -15.81 3.83
C LEU A 134 5.95 -16.25 2.99
N GLY A 135 5.64 -17.08 2.00
CA GLY A 135 6.58 -17.73 1.10
C GLY A 135 5.80 -18.54 0.07
N ASN A 136 5.32 -17.84 -0.96
CA ASN A 136 5.30 -18.22 -2.38
C ASN A 136 4.83 -17.01 -3.18
#